data_AF-A0A7T8GQN4-F1
#
_entry.id   AF-A0A7T8GQN4-F1
#
_cell.length_a   1.000
_cell.length_b   1.000
_cell.length_c   1.000
_cell.angle_alpha   90.00
_cell.angle_beta   90.00
_cell.angle_gamma   90.00
#
_symmetry.space_group_name_H-M   'P 1'
#
loop_
_entity.id
_entity.type
_entity.pdbx_description
1 polymer ?
#
loop_
_entity_poly.entity_id
_entity_poly.type
_entity_poly.pdbx_seq_one_letter_code
_entity_poly.pdbx_strand_id
1 'polypeptide(L)' 'EAWGPSVVVPWMDSVASGTPYTFQQDSAPAHKAKLVQSWLKKNVPNFWDFNTWPPNSPDLNPSHYY' A
#
# COMPACT_ATOMS: atom_id res chain seq x y z
N GLU A 1 7.75 -6.21 6.79
CA GLU A 1 8.17 -6.82 5.52
C GLU A 1 9.06 -5.86 4.73
N ALA A 2 9.75 -6.38 3.72
CA ALA A 2 10.74 -5.66 2.91
C ALA A 2 10.09 -4.60 2.00
N TRP A 3 10.86 -3.56 1.69
CA TRP A 3 10.53 -2.34 0.94
C TRP A 3 10.06 -1.17 1.82
N GLY A 4 11.04 -0.41 2.29
CA GLY A 4 10.79 0.88 2.92
C GLY A 4 10.26 1.94 1.93
N PRO A 5 9.90 3.12 2.44
CA PRO A 5 9.33 4.21 1.65
C PRO A 5 10.16 4.64 0.43
N SER A 6 11.48 4.47 0.47
CA SER A 6 12.38 4.79 -0.65
C SER A 6 12.26 3.85 -1.85
N VAL A 7 11.57 2.72 -1.72
CA VAL A 7 11.44 1.72 -2.80
C VAL A 7 10.03 1.68 -3.39
N VAL A 8 9.00 1.88 -2.55
CA VAL A 8 7.60 1.74 -2.98
C VAL A 8 7.27 2.68 -4.15
N VAL A 9 7.57 3.97 -4.04
CA VAL A 9 7.18 4.95 -5.07
C VAL A 9 7.95 4.76 -6.39
N PRO A 10 9.30 4.67 -6.40
CA PRO A 10 10.03 4.46 -7.66
C PRO A 10 9.64 3.16 -8.38
N TRP A 11 9.35 2.10 -7.61
CA TRP A 11 8.92 0.83 -8.20
C TRP A 11 7.52 0.95 -8.81
N MET A 12 6.55 1.53 -8.08
CA MET A 12 5.20 1.73 -8.59
C MET A 12 5.19 2.61 -9.84
N ASP A 13 5.94 3.70 -9.85
CA ASP A 13 6.02 4.61 -11.00
C ASP A 13 6.63 3.90 -12.22
N SER A 14 7.65 3.06 -12.00
CA SER A 14 8.24 2.23 -13.05
C SER A 14 7.27 1.19 -13.60
N VAL A 15 6.49 0.52 -12.75
CA VAL A 15 5.55 -0.54 -13.17
C VAL A 15 4.32 0.05 -13.84
N ALA A 16 3.79 1.15 -13.32
CA ALA A 16 2.61 1.80 -13.84
C ALA A 16 2.87 2.48 -15.19
N SER A 17 4.13 2.87 -15.47
CA SER A 17 4.54 3.45 -16.76
C SER A 17 3.66 4.63 -17.19
N GLY A 18 3.34 5.52 -16.23
CA GLY A 18 2.47 6.68 -16.43
C GLY A 18 0.97 6.40 -16.32
N THR A 19 0.56 5.14 -16.14
CA THR A 19 -0.84 4.78 -15.86
C THR A 19 -1.20 5.14 -14.42
N PRO A 20 -2.39 5.71 -14.14
CA PRO A 20 -2.85 5.93 -12.78
C PRO A 20 -2.91 4.61 -12.00
N TYR A 21 -2.47 4.63 -10.74
CA TYR A 21 -2.50 3.46 -9.87
C TYR A 21 -3.06 3.81 -8.49
N THR A 22 -3.50 2.76 -7.78
CA THR A 22 -3.87 2.83 -6.37
C THR A 22 -3.03 1.84 -5.59
N PHE A 23 -2.34 2.30 -4.55
CA PHE A 23 -1.57 1.43 -3.68
C PHE A 23 -2.47 0.75 -2.63
N GLN A 24 -2.42 -0.57 -2.58
CA GLN A 24 -3.14 -1.40 -1.62
C GLN A 24 -2.14 -2.02 -0.64
N GLN A 25 -2.49 -2.04 0.64
CA GLN A 25 -1.77 -2.73 1.71
C GLN A 25 -2.78 -3.39 2.64
N ASP A 26 -2.35 -4.40 3.39
CA ASP A 26 -3.21 -5.04 4.37
C ASP A 26 -3.37 -4.18 5.64
N SER A 27 -4.10 -4.74 6.60
CA SER A 27 -4.42 -4.10 7.87
C SER A 27 -3.43 -4.44 9.01
N ALA A 28 -2.22 -4.91 8.71
CA ALA A 28 -1.25 -5.28 9.73
C ALA A 28 -0.83 -4.06 10.59
N PRO A 29 -0.40 -4.26 11.86
CA PRO A 29 -0.12 -3.16 12.78
C PRO A 29 0.87 -2.12 12.24
N ALA A 30 1.88 -2.54 11.47
CA ALA A 30 2.85 -1.64 10.85
C ALA A 30 2.20 -0.70 9.83
N HIS A 31 1.28 -1.20 9.00
CA HIS A 31 0.56 -0.42 7.99
C HIS A 31 -0.46 0.54 8.62
N LYS A 32 -0.98 0.22 9.80
CA LYS A 32 -1.86 1.10 10.60
C LYS A 32 -1.13 2.24 11.32
N ALA A 33 0.19 2.18 11.42
CA ALA A 33 0.94 3.21 12.13
C ALA A 33 0.72 4.59 11.50
N LYS A 34 0.42 5.60 12.35
CA LYS A 34 0.19 6.99 11.90
C LYS A 34 1.32 7.53 11.02
N LEU A 35 2.56 7.15 11.34
CA LEU A 35 3.75 7.52 10.58
C LEU A 35 3.67 6.99 9.13
N VAL A 36 3.31 5.72 8.97
CA VAL A 36 3.19 5.06 7.65
C VAL A 36 2.03 5.67 6.86
N GLN A 37 0.85 5.82 7.48
CA GLN A 37 -0.32 6.44 6.85
C GLN A 37 -0.05 7.88 6.39
N SER A 38 0.64 8.67 7.21
CA SER A 38 1.01 10.06 6.86
C SER A 38 2.01 10.10 5.71
N TRP A 39 2.96 9.16 5.69
CA TRP A 39 3.92 9.04 4.60
C TRP A 39 3.23 8.67 3.29
N LEU A 40 2.34 7.67 3.29
CA LEU A 40 1.58 7.27 2.10
C LEU A 40 0.74 8.41 1.55
N LYS A 41 0.01 9.12 2.42
CA LYS A 41 -0.78 10.29 2.03
C LYS A 41 0.03 11.40 1.38
N LYS A 42 1.30 11.55 1.76
CA LYS A 42 2.19 12.59 1.21
C LYS A 42 2.86 12.16 -0.10
N ASN A 43 3.17 10.89 -0.28
CA ASN A 43 4.09 10.44 -1.32
C ASN A 43 3.45 9.53 -2.38
N VAL A 44 2.28 8.94 -2.10
CA VAL A 44 1.60 8.04 -3.03
C VAL A 44 0.37 8.75 -3.61
N PRO A 45 0.20 8.79 -4.95
CA PRO A 45 -0.89 9.54 -5.59
C PRO A 45 -2.29 9.11 -5.15
N ASN A 46 -2.50 7.79 -4.99
CA ASN A 46 -3.72 7.24 -4.45
C ASN A 46 -3.39 5.96 -3.66
N PHE A 47 -3.99 5.78 -2.49
CA PHE A 47 -3.81 4.58 -1.70
C PHE A 47 -5.06 4.25 -0.88
N TRP A 48 -5.23 2.97 -0.55
CA TRP A 48 -6.25 2.55 0.40
C TRP A 48 -5.72 2.71 1.81
N ASP A 49 -6.39 3.57 2.57
CA ASP A 49 -6.12 3.70 3.99
C ASP A 49 -6.54 2.43 4.75
N PHE A 50 -6.11 2.33 6.00
CA PHE A 50 -6.38 1.15 6.81
C PHE A 50 -7.88 0.93 7.12
N ASN A 51 -8.74 1.94 6.93
CA ASN A 51 -10.19 1.81 7.12
C ASN A 51 -10.88 1.26 5.88
N THR A 52 -10.26 1.40 4.71
CA THR A 52 -10.79 0.92 3.44
C THR A 52 -10.69 -0.61 3.33
N TRP A 53 -9.66 -1.21 3.94
CA TRP A 53 -9.45 -2.66 3.92
C TRP A 53 -10.26 -3.37 5.02
N PRO A 54 -11.13 -4.34 4.67
CA PRO A 54 -11.86 -5.10 5.69
C PRO A 54 -10.91 -5.97 6.53
N PRO A 55 -11.10 -6.03 7.86
CA PRO A 55 -10.25 -6.83 8.73
C PRO A 55 -10.41 -8.33 8.45
N ASN A 56 -9.30 -9.08 8.53
CA ASN A 56 -9.26 -10.53 8.34
C ASN A 56 -9.81 -11.02 6.99
N SER A 57 -9.55 -10.27 5.91
CA SER A 57 -9.91 -10.67 4.54
C SER A 57 -8.68 -11.07 3.72
N PRO A 58 -8.02 -12.21 4.02
CA PRO A 58 -6.92 -12.70 3.21
C PRO A 58 -7.37 -13.07 1.79
N ASP A 59 -8.63 -13.46 1.64
CA ASP A 59 -9.31 -13.74 0.37
C ASP A 59 -9.35 -12.52 -0.56
N LEU A 60 -9.32 -11.31 -0.03
CA LEU A 60 -9.29 -10.12 -0.87
C LEU A 60 -7.88 -9.75 -1.31
N ASN A 61 -6.84 -10.26 -0.66
CA ASN A 61 -5.47 -9.85 -0.91
C ASN A 61 -4.87 -10.61 -2.11
N PRO A 62 -4.60 -9.95 -3.26
CA PRO A 62 -4.00 -10.60 -4.42
C PRO A 62 -2.64 -11.25 -4.12
N SER A 63 -1.91 -10.77 -3.11
CA SER A 63 -0.60 -11.31 -2.72
C SER A 63 -0.67 -12.54 -1.81
N HIS A 64 -1.86 -12.93 -1.32
CA HIS A 64 -2.04 -14.05 -0.40
C HIS A 64 -2.49 -15.36 -1.10
N TYR A 65 -2.56 -15.35 -2.43
CA TYR A 65 -3.01 -16.49 -3.24
C TYR A 65 -1.92 -17.53 -3.58
N TYR A 66 -0.70 -17.36 -3.05
CA TYR A 66 0.43 -18.27 -3.30
C TYR A 66 1.11 -18.70 -2.00
#